data_AF-A0A2H5EV38-F1
#
_entry.id   AF-A0A2H5EV38-F1
#
_cell.length_a   1.000
_cell.length_b   1.000
_cell.length_c   1.000
_cell.angle_alpha   90.00
_cell.angle_beta   90.00
_cell.angle_gamma   90.00
#
_symmetry.space_group_name_H-M   'P 1'
#
loop_
_entity.id
_entity.type
_entity.pdbx_description
1 polymer ?
#
loop_
_entity_poly.entity_id
_entity_poly.type
_entity_poly.pdbx_seq_one_letter_code
_entity_poly.pdbx_strand_id
1 'polypeptide(L)'
;MKPNLIVRPTRGRMALTLLAALALSACAVAPMATNAPVAPVTSAPPPASPYRTLPAPAPTRPAAPVAPVAPATPPAPTYSGGFDARTGLRQSAVVGVSGDASSGYTMMYRPARTEPATVDAAAGKLCGDAGVASSRSNSAGSGSAMPGVQIMIVKCNAA
;
A
#
# COMPACT_ATOMS: atom_id res chain seq x y z
N MET A 1 2.26 58.28 -22.97
CA MET A 1 1.58 57.23 -23.76
C MET A 1 0.99 56.21 -22.80
N LYS A 2 -0.26 55.80 -23.03
CA LYS A 2 -1.12 55.01 -22.13
C LYS A 2 -0.65 53.55 -21.96
N PRO A 3 -0.79 52.93 -20.78
CA PRO A 3 -0.55 51.50 -20.59
C PRO A 3 -1.74 50.67 -21.10
N ASN A 4 -1.49 49.60 -21.85
CA ASN A 4 -2.50 48.61 -22.22
C ASN A 4 -2.31 47.35 -21.38
N LEU A 5 -3.19 47.21 -20.38
CA LEU A 5 -3.35 46.07 -19.50
C LEU A 5 -4.29 45.06 -20.21
N ILE A 6 -3.79 43.91 -20.64
CA ILE A 6 -4.63 42.82 -21.16
C ILE A 6 -4.88 41.82 -20.03
N VAL A 7 -6.03 41.97 -19.38
CA VAL A 7 -6.61 41.00 -18.45
C VAL A 7 -7.47 40.03 -19.26
N ARG A 8 -7.17 38.73 -19.21
CA ARG A 8 -8.07 37.67 -19.70
C ARG A 8 -8.52 36.80 -18.53
N PRO A 9 -9.80 36.86 -18.12
CA PRO A 9 -10.38 35.91 -17.19
C PRO A 9 -11.04 34.77 -17.96
N THR A 10 -10.52 33.55 -17.87
CA THR A 10 -11.22 32.36 -18.37
C THR A 10 -12.04 31.75 -17.24
N ARG A 11 -13.33 32.12 -17.23
CA ARG A 11 -14.39 31.48 -16.42
C ARG A 11 -14.67 30.09 -17.00
N GLY A 12 -14.41 29.04 -16.23
CA GLY A 12 -14.93 27.69 -16.46
C GLY A 12 -15.87 27.31 -15.33
N ARG A 13 -17.15 27.66 -15.47
CA ARG A 13 -18.25 27.29 -14.57
C ARG A 13 -18.82 25.93 -14.99
N MET A 14 -19.22 25.16 -13.98
CA MET A 14 -20.37 24.24 -13.95
C MET A 14 -20.33 22.96 -14.79
N ALA A 15 -20.31 21.81 -14.09
CA ALA A 15 -21.30 20.74 -14.29
C ALA A 15 -21.27 19.77 -13.10
N LEU A 16 -22.14 20.04 -12.13
CA LEU A 16 -22.53 19.15 -11.05
C LEU A 16 -23.67 18.27 -11.60
N THR A 17 -23.46 16.96 -11.73
CA THR A 17 -24.49 15.93 -12.01
C THR A 17 -24.08 14.71 -11.18
N LEU A 18 -24.64 14.40 -10.01
CA LEU A 18 -26.01 14.03 -9.63
C LEU A 18 -26.44 12.70 -10.28
N LEU A 19 -26.45 11.65 -9.45
CA LEU A 19 -27.33 10.45 -9.35
C LEU A 19 -26.49 9.29 -8.75
N ALA A 20 -26.77 8.81 -7.54
CA ALA A 20 -27.84 7.86 -7.21
C ALA A 20 -27.66 6.53 -7.98
N ALA A 21 -27.82 5.33 -7.46
CA ALA A 21 -28.15 4.73 -6.18
C ALA A 21 -28.10 3.19 -6.49
N LEU A 22 -28.31 2.35 -5.47
CA LEU A 22 -28.62 0.91 -5.60
C LEU A 22 -27.42 0.01 -6.00
N ALA A 23 -27.21 -1.19 -5.47
CA ALA A 23 -28.11 -2.09 -4.76
C ALA A 23 -27.33 -2.97 -3.77
N LEU A 24 -27.94 -3.16 -2.60
CA LEU A 24 -27.77 -4.35 -1.78
C LEU A 24 -28.32 -5.57 -2.55
N SER A 25 -27.58 -6.66 -2.61
CA SER A 25 -28.15 -8.02 -2.79
C SER A 25 -27.21 -9.02 -2.12
N ALA A 26 -27.46 -9.53 -0.91
CA ALA A 26 -28.54 -10.42 -0.46
C ALA A 26 -28.23 -11.91 -0.69
N CYS A 27 -28.40 -12.65 0.42
CA CYS A 27 -28.76 -14.06 0.56
C CYS A 27 -27.77 -15.13 0.07
N ALA A 28 -27.18 -15.89 1.00
CA ALA A 28 -27.70 -17.15 1.59
C ALA A 28 -27.42 -18.35 0.66
N VAL A 29 -27.17 -19.59 1.09
CA VAL A 29 -27.83 -20.45 2.07
C VAL A 29 -26.87 -21.61 2.37
N ALA A 30 -26.81 -22.09 3.62
CA ALA A 30 -26.17 -23.38 3.96
C ALA A 30 -27.20 -24.52 3.83
N PRO A 31 -26.91 -25.65 3.17
CA PRO A 31 -27.79 -26.80 3.21
C PRO A 31 -27.52 -27.65 4.46
N MET A 32 -28.57 -27.83 5.27
CA MET A 32 -28.69 -28.93 6.21
C MET A 32 -28.84 -30.24 5.43
N ALA A 33 -28.03 -31.24 5.76
CA ALA A 33 -28.16 -32.58 5.20
C ALA A 33 -29.12 -33.43 6.04
N THR A 34 -30.08 -33.98 5.31
CA THR A 34 -31.28 -34.71 5.68
C THR A 34 -30.99 -36.13 6.20
N ASN A 35 -31.89 -36.59 7.07
CA ASN A 35 -32.08 -37.95 7.59
C ASN A 35 -31.91 -39.07 6.55
N ALA A 36 -31.26 -40.16 6.96
CA ALA A 36 -31.30 -41.46 6.29
C ALA A 36 -32.11 -42.49 7.13
N PRO A 37 -32.82 -43.44 6.48
CA PRO A 37 -33.77 -44.34 7.12
C PRO A 37 -33.10 -45.54 7.81
N VAL A 38 -33.71 -45.95 8.93
CA VAL A 38 -33.34 -47.12 9.75
C VAL A 38 -33.78 -48.41 9.05
N ALA A 39 -32.84 -49.35 8.90
CA ALA A 39 -33.07 -50.72 8.43
C ALA A 39 -33.21 -51.71 9.61
N PRO A 40 -33.84 -52.88 9.42
CA PRO A 40 -34.41 -53.68 10.49
C PRO A 40 -33.42 -54.51 11.31
N VAL A 41 -33.86 -54.76 12.54
CA VAL A 41 -33.24 -55.47 13.66
C VAL A 41 -32.96 -56.94 13.30
N THR A 42 -31.74 -57.41 13.55
CA THR A 42 -31.39 -58.84 13.55
C THR A 42 -31.04 -59.29 14.97
N SER A 43 -31.57 -60.45 15.33
CA SER A 43 -31.61 -61.05 16.66
C SER A 43 -30.26 -61.19 17.37
N ALA A 44 -30.31 -61.00 18.69
CA ALA A 44 -29.17 -61.03 19.61
C ALA A 44 -28.64 -62.46 19.91
N PRO A 45 -27.32 -62.64 19.99
CA PRO A 45 -26.69 -63.79 20.66
C PRO A 45 -26.58 -63.59 22.19
N PRO A 46 -26.45 -64.69 22.98
CA PRO A 46 -26.59 -64.70 24.45
C PRO A 46 -25.51 -63.90 25.21
N PRO A 47 -25.78 -63.50 26.48
CA PRO A 47 -24.83 -62.72 27.27
C PRO A 47 -23.58 -63.55 27.61
N ALA A 48 -22.46 -63.18 27.02
CA ALA A 48 -21.14 -63.64 27.43
C ALA A 48 -20.67 -62.83 28.66
N SER A 49 -20.26 -63.57 29.69
CA SER A 49 -19.60 -63.22 30.96
C SER A 49 -19.12 -61.76 31.16
N PRO A 50 -19.39 -61.12 32.33
CA PRO A 50 -19.01 -59.72 32.60
C PRO A 50 -17.52 -59.51 32.92
N TYR A 51 -16.68 -60.54 32.88
CA TYR A 51 -15.26 -60.38 33.17
C TYR A 51 -14.46 -60.10 31.89
N ARG A 52 -14.67 -58.91 31.32
CA ARG A 52 -13.73 -58.31 30.36
C ARG A 52 -12.94 -57.23 31.07
N THR A 53 -11.71 -57.57 31.46
CA THR A 53 -10.70 -56.64 31.96
C THR A 53 -10.47 -55.56 30.90
N LEU A 54 -10.80 -54.30 31.19
CA LEU A 54 -10.40 -53.17 30.35
C LEU A 54 -8.86 -53.06 30.37
N PRO A 55 -8.20 -52.87 29.22
CA PRO A 55 -6.80 -52.44 29.23
C PRO A 55 -6.70 -51.07 29.92
N ALA A 56 -5.74 -50.93 30.82
CA ALA A 56 -5.46 -49.68 31.51
C ALA A 56 -5.20 -48.56 30.47
N PRO A 57 -5.69 -47.33 30.69
CA PRO A 57 -5.41 -46.21 29.80
C PRO A 57 -3.90 -46.00 29.72
N ALA A 58 -3.38 -45.92 28.48
CA ALA A 58 -2.00 -45.57 28.26
C ALA A 58 -1.73 -44.16 28.83
N PRO A 59 -0.57 -43.91 29.46
CA PRO A 59 -0.25 -42.59 29.96
C PRO A 59 -0.25 -41.58 28.81
N THR A 60 -1.12 -40.57 28.91
CA THR A 60 -1.18 -39.46 27.97
C THR A 60 0.15 -38.72 28.02
N ARG A 61 0.97 -38.85 26.97
CA ARG A 61 2.22 -38.09 26.86
C ARG A 61 1.87 -36.60 26.82
N PRO A 62 2.48 -35.75 27.66
CA PRO A 62 2.26 -34.31 27.58
C PRO A 62 2.58 -33.82 26.16
N ALA A 63 1.66 -33.07 25.57
CA ALA A 63 1.88 -32.43 24.27
C ALA A 63 3.14 -31.54 24.39
N ALA A 64 4.06 -31.69 23.45
CA ALA A 64 5.24 -30.81 23.40
C ALA A 64 4.76 -29.35 23.31
N PRO A 65 5.39 -28.42 24.06
CA PRO A 65 5.02 -27.02 24.01
C PRO A 65 5.16 -26.51 22.58
N VAL A 66 4.08 -25.95 22.04
CA VAL A 66 4.08 -25.32 20.73
C VAL A 66 5.05 -24.14 20.79
N ALA A 67 6.10 -24.19 19.96
CA ALA A 67 7.05 -23.09 19.88
C ALA A 67 6.31 -21.81 19.42
N PRO A 68 6.60 -20.65 20.03
CA PRO A 68 5.99 -19.39 19.62
C PRO A 68 6.37 -19.09 18.16
N VAL A 69 5.37 -18.83 17.33
CA VAL A 69 5.56 -18.44 15.93
C VAL A 69 6.21 -17.06 15.91
N ALA A 70 7.40 -16.96 15.29
CA ALA A 70 8.08 -15.68 15.14
C ALA A 70 7.23 -14.71 14.30
N PRO A 71 7.23 -13.40 14.62
CA PRO A 71 6.55 -12.39 13.81
C PRO A 71 7.03 -12.42 12.37
N ALA A 72 6.11 -12.30 11.41
CA ALA A 72 6.47 -12.22 10.00
C ALA A 72 7.36 -10.99 9.74
N THR A 73 8.49 -11.20 9.06
CA THR A 73 9.36 -10.10 8.62
C THR A 73 8.60 -9.22 7.61
N PRO A 74 8.64 -7.88 7.74
CA PRO A 74 8.02 -7.00 6.76
C PRO A 74 8.62 -7.22 5.37
N PRO A 75 7.81 -7.13 4.30
CA PRO A 75 8.32 -7.22 2.95
C PRO A 75 9.31 -6.08 2.68
N ALA A 76 10.41 -6.39 2.01
CA ALA A 76 11.38 -5.39 1.59
C ALA A 76 10.73 -4.37 0.63
N PRO A 77 11.12 -3.08 0.68
CA PRO A 77 10.62 -2.09 -0.25
C PRO A 77 10.99 -2.48 -1.68
N THR A 78 10.00 -2.47 -2.57
CA THR A 78 10.18 -2.75 -3.99
C THR A 78 10.25 -1.45 -4.78
N TYR A 79 11.43 -1.21 -5.34
CA TYR A 79 11.72 -0.13 -6.27
C TYR A 79 11.69 -0.71 -7.69
N SER A 80 10.85 -0.18 -8.58
CA SER A 80 10.65 -0.75 -9.92
C SER A 80 10.70 0.32 -11.00
N GLY A 81 10.98 -0.10 -12.24
CA GLY A 81 11.04 0.77 -13.40
C GLY A 81 12.42 1.39 -13.67
N GLY A 82 12.51 2.06 -14.81
CA GLY A 82 13.70 2.79 -15.24
C GLY A 82 14.00 3.99 -14.37
N PHE A 83 15.16 4.59 -14.59
CA PHE A 83 15.54 5.85 -13.96
C PHE A 83 15.03 7.03 -14.78
N ASP A 84 14.60 8.08 -14.09
CA ASP A 84 14.39 9.39 -14.68
C ASP A 84 15.74 10.07 -14.86
N ALA A 85 16.07 10.47 -16.09
CA ALA A 85 17.39 10.98 -16.44
C ALA A 85 17.68 12.34 -15.79
N ARG A 86 16.65 13.13 -15.45
CA ARG A 86 16.80 14.47 -14.85
C ARG A 86 17.08 14.41 -13.36
N THR A 87 16.43 13.50 -12.65
CA THR A 87 16.49 13.39 -11.19
C THR A 87 17.39 12.26 -10.71
N GLY A 88 17.66 11.26 -11.55
CA GLY A 88 18.33 10.02 -11.14
C GLY A 88 17.49 9.13 -10.23
N LEU A 89 16.21 9.46 -10.03
CA LEU A 89 15.28 8.65 -9.24
C LEU A 89 14.57 7.61 -10.11
N ARG A 90 13.97 6.60 -9.49
CA ARG A 90 13.09 5.65 -10.19
C ARG A 90 11.87 6.39 -10.73
N GLN A 91 11.50 6.12 -11.99
CA GLN A 91 10.33 6.73 -12.63
C GLN A 91 9.03 6.49 -11.85
N SER A 92 8.88 5.33 -11.20
CA SER A 92 7.72 5.03 -10.34
C SER A 92 7.62 5.92 -9.09
N ALA A 93 8.74 6.55 -8.71
CA ALA A 93 8.82 7.38 -7.51
C ALA A 93 8.61 8.87 -7.81
N VAL A 94 8.91 9.32 -9.03
CA VAL A 94 8.75 10.72 -9.44
C VAL A 94 7.29 11.00 -9.77
N VAL A 95 6.71 11.99 -9.12
CA VAL A 95 5.35 12.48 -9.40
C VAL A 95 5.40 13.62 -10.40
N GLY A 96 6.40 14.50 -10.28
CA GLY A 96 6.59 15.60 -11.21
C GLY A 96 7.82 16.42 -10.89
N VAL A 97 8.33 17.13 -11.90
CA VAL A 97 9.46 18.06 -11.80
C VAL A 97 9.10 19.33 -12.54
N SER A 98 9.21 20.47 -11.86
CA SER A 98 9.05 21.80 -12.46
C SER A 98 10.29 22.64 -12.19
N GLY A 99 10.78 23.35 -13.20
CA GLY A 99 11.85 24.33 -13.07
C GLY A 99 11.33 25.76 -13.20
N ASP A 100 12.04 26.71 -12.64
CA ASP A 100 11.83 28.14 -12.83
C ASP A 100 13.02 28.79 -13.57
N ALA A 101 12.81 29.99 -14.10
CA ALA A 101 13.84 30.74 -14.84
C ALA A 101 14.97 31.27 -13.94
N SER A 102 14.84 31.19 -12.62
CA SER A 102 15.82 31.64 -11.62
C SER A 102 16.69 30.49 -11.08
N SER A 103 16.86 29.44 -11.89
CA SER A 103 17.63 28.23 -11.55
C SER A 103 17.11 27.50 -10.31
N GLY A 104 15.81 27.58 -10.04
CA GLY A 104 15.13 26.77 -9.04
C GLY A 104 14.39 25.58 -9.65
N TYR A 105 14.33 24.49 -8.91
CA TYR A 105 13.59 23.28 -9.25
C TYR A 105 12.71 22.86 -8.08
N THR A 106 11.51 22.41 -8.39
CA THR A 106 10.61 21.73 -7.45
C THR A 106 10.33 20.32 -7.96
N MET A 107 10.65 19.32 -7.16
CA MET A 107 10.46 17.91 -7.45
C MET A 107 9.47 17.33 -6.44
N MET A 108 8.44 16.65 -6.94
CA MET A 108 7.48 15.90 -6.14
C MET A 108 7.80 14.41 -6.30
N TYR A 109 7.97 13.69 -5.19
CA TYR A 109 8.33 12.27 -5.21
C TYR A 109 7.67 11.48 -4.08
N ARG A 110 7.56 10.16 -4.25
CA ARG A 110 6.98 9.24 -3.27
C ARG A 110 8.10 8.59 -2.44
N PRO A 111 8.38 9.03 -1.20
CA PRO A 111 9.49 8.50 -0.38
C PRO A 111 9.40 6.99 -0.15
N ALA A 112 8.20 6.42 -0.04
CA ALA A 112 8.02 4.96 0.11
C ALA A 112 8.47 4.14 -1.12
N ARG A 113 8.71 4.81 -2.25
CA ARG A 113 9.19 4.24 -3.51
C ARG A 113 10.55 4.81 -3.92
N THR A 114 11.23 5.55 -3.03
CA THR A 114 12.55 6.13 -3.29
C THR A 114 13.57 5.55 -2.32
N GLU A 115 14.75 5.19 -2.83
CA GLU A 115 15.88 4.82 -1.99
C GLU A 115 16.42 6.08 -1.30
N PRO A 116 16.55 6.12 0.04
CA PRO A 116 16.95 7.32 0.77
C PRO A 116 18.25 7.95 0.26
N ALA A 117 19.25 7.13 -0.07
CA ALA A 117 20.54 7.58 -0.59
C ALA A 117 20.46 8.29 -1.96
N THR A 118 19.40 8.05 -2.73
CA THR A 118 19.22 8.65 -4.06
C THR A 118 18.57 10.03 -4.02
N VAL A 119 17.89 10.37 -2.93
CA VAL A 119 17.20 11.66 -2.77
C VAL A 119 18.20 12.81 -2.73
N ASP A 120 19.28 12.67 -1.96
CA ASP A 120 20.29 13.73 -1.84
C ASP A 120 21.05 13.93 -3.17
N ALA A 121 21.32 12.85 -3.89
CA ALA A 121 21.93 12.90 -5.22
C ALA A 121 21.03 13.56 -6.27
N ALA A 122 19.71 13.50 -6.10
CA ALA A 122 18.76 14.06 -7.06
C ALA A 122 18.86 15.59 -7.19
N ALA A 123 19.16 16.31 -6.11
CA ALA A 123 19.41 17.74 -6.17
C ALA A 123 20.64 18.07 -7.05
N GLY A 124 21.72 17.30 -6.89
CA GLY A 124 22.91 17.42 -7.73
C GLY A 124 22.62 17.13 -9.20
N LYS A 125 21.81 16.11 -9.49
CA LYS A 125 21.40 15.78 -10.87
C LYS A 125 20.56 16.88 -11.51
N LEU A 126 19.66 17.52 -10.75
CA LEU A 126 18.84 18.63 -11.24
C LEU A 126 19.68 19.88 -11.56
N CYS A 127 20.72 20.15 -10.77
CA CYS A 127 21.59 21.30 -10.98
C CYS A 127 22.75 21.06 -11.95
N GLY A 128 23.11 19.79 -12.22
CA GLY A 128 24.24 19.45 -13.07
C GLY A 128 25.52 20.17 -12.64
N ASP A 129 26.23 20.75 -13.61
CA ASP A 129 27.52 21.41 -13.39
C ASP A 129 27.42 22.73 -12.62
N ALA A 130 26.23 23.36 -12.56
CA ALA A 130 26.02 24.57 -11.76
C ALA A 130 26.15 24.30 -10.26
N GLY A 131 25.92 23.06 -9.82
CA GLY A 131 25.95 22.69 -8.42
C GLY A 131 24.77 23.23 -7.60
N VAL A 132 24.59 22.66 -6.40
CA VAL A 132 23.45 22.96 -5.51
C VAL A 132 23.82 24.11 -4.57
N ALA A 133 23.04 25.20 -4.62
CA ALA A 133 23.17 26.31 -3.68
C ALA A 133 22.38 26.04 -2.39
N SER A 134 21.17 25.51 -2.51
CA SER A 134 20.38 25.02 -1.37
C SER A 134 19.38 23.96 -1.82
N SER A 135 19.04 23.06 -0.90
CA SER A 135 17.99 22.06 -1.09
C SER A 135 17.22 21.87 0.20
N ARG A 136 15.91 21.70 0.10
CA ARG A 136 15.05 21.34 1.23
C ARG A 136 13.92 20.42 0.79
N SER A 137 13.61 19.44 1.61
CA SER A 137 12.48 18.53 1.41
C SER A 137 11.41 18.75 2.48
N ASN A 138 10.15 18.79 2.06
CA ASN A 138 9.00 18.91 2.94
C ASN A 138 8.03 17.75 2.67
N SER A 139 7.47 17.19 3.74
CA SER A 139 6.38 16.22 3.64
C SER A 139 5.06 16.92 3.40
N ALA A 140 4.27 16.41 2.44
CA ALA A 140 2.88 16.81 2.34
C ALA A 140 2.15 16.37 3.61
N GLY A 141 1.40 17.30 4.24
CA GLY A 141 0.61 16.99 5.43
C GLY A 141 -0.46 15.94 5.15
N SER A 142 -0.94 15.25 6.19
CA SER A 142 -1.92 14.15 6.09
C SER A 142 -3.24 14.52 5.40
N GLY A 143 -3.60 15.81 5.39
CA GLY A 143 -4.76 16.35 4.67
C GLY A 143 -4.49 16.85 3.24
N SER A 144 -3.30 16.61 2.69
CA SER A 144 -2.96 17.06 1.33
C SER A 144 -3.69 16.26 0.26
N ALA A 145 -3.94 16.89 -0.90
CA ALA A 145 -4.50 16.21 -2.08
C ALA A 145 -3.61 15.08 -2.62
N MET A 146 -2.34 15.03 -2.22
CA MET A 146 -1.38 13.98 -2.57
C MET A 146 -0.71 13.41 -1.30
N PRO A 147 -1.40 12.54 -0.56
CA PRO A 147 -0.83 11.92 0.64
C PRO A 147 0.34 11.00 0.26
N GLY A 148 1.37 10.99 1.10
CA GLY A 148 2.57 10.17 0.88
C GLY A 148 3.49 10.68 -0.24
N VAL A 149 3.36 11.96 -0.62
CA VAL A 149 4.29 12.65 -1.53
C VAL A 149 5.12 13.66 -0.73
N GLN A 150 6.41 13.74 -1.03
CA GLN A 150 7.30 14.78 -0.54
C GLN A 150 7.65 15.75 -1.67
N ILE A 151 7.88 17.01 -1.29
CA ILE A 151 8.25 18.08 -2.20
C ILE A 151 9.67 18.51 -1.84
N MET A 152 10.61 18.32 -2.77
CA MET A 152 11.96 18.84 -2.70
C MET A 152 12.05 20.12 -3.52
N ILE A 153 12.55 21.19 -2.91
CA ILE A 153 12.83 22.46 -3.57
C ILE A 153 14.34 22.63 -3.59
N VAL A 154 14.90 22.78 -4.78
CA VAL A 154 16.32 22.91 -5.05
C VAL A 154 16.58 24.27 -5.68
N LYS A 155 17.62 24.95 -5.25
CA LYS A 155 18.14 26.15 -5.90
C LYS A 155 19.57 25.86 -6.32
N CYS A 156 19.87 26.04 -7.60
CA CYS A 156 21.22 25.85 -8.13
C CYS A 156 22.02 27.15 -7.99
N ASN A 157 23.35 27.06 -8.09
CA ASN A 157 24.15 28.27 -8.20
C ASN A 157 23.87 28.95 -9.54
N ALA A 158 24.17 30.25 -9.62
CA ALA A 158 24.21 30.93 -10.91
C ALA A 158 25.31 30.28 -11.76
N ALA A 159 24.96 29.90 -12.99
CA ALA A 159 25.90 29.37 -13.97
C ALA A 159 26.80 30.48 -14.55
#